data_AF-A0AA95Z3M9-F1
#
_entry.id   AF-A0AA95Z3M9-F1
#
_cell.length_a   1.000
_cell.length_b   1.000
_cell.length_c   1.000
_cell.angle_alpha   90.00
_cell.angle_beta   90.00
_cell.angle_gamma   90.00
#
_symmetry.space_group_name_H-M   'P 1'
#
loop_
_entity.id
_entity.type
_entity.pdbx_description
1 polymer ?
#
loop_
_entity_poly.entity_id
_entity_poly.type
_entity_poly.pdbx_seq_one_letter_code
_entity_poly.pdbx_strand_id
1 'polypeptide(L)'
;MAGCFFGEISFVEPPAKDVVEGMFIPKLSGEGATPDAIALLGALIMPHNLFLHSALVLSRKIPKTVNGVNEACRFFLIESGFALIVAFLINVSIVSVSATVCFSSNLSQADRDKCGDLNLNTASFLLKNVLGKSSTTVYAIALLASGQSSTITGTYAGQFIMQGFLELKMRKWLRNLMTRSIAITPSLIVSIIGGSAGAGKLIIIASMILSFELPFAMIPLLKFSSSSTKLRPHKNSLFIIVISWILGFGIIGINIYYLSTGFVGWLIHSSVPKVGKVLIGLLVFPVMVIYILAVVYLTFRKERVVNCAKSSNTTVNIEGGIANQDMTELDH
;
A
#
# COMPACT_ATOMS: atom_id res chain seq x y z
N MET A 1 12.88 -12.81 0.16
CA MET A 1 12.13 -12.28 1.33
C MET A 1 11.26 -13.36 1.95
N ALA A 2 10.17 -13.81 1.30
CA ALA A 2 9.28 -14.83 1.85
C ALA A 2 10.03 -16.10 2.30
N GLY A 3 10.83 -16.72 1.43
CA GLY A 3 11.61 -17.90 1.79
C GLY A 3 12.62 -17.69 2.93
N CYS A 4 13.17 -16.48 3.10
CA CYS A 4 14.09 -16.18 4.20
C CYS A 4 13.36 -16.13 5.54
N PHE A 5 12.21 -15.45 5.59
CA PHE A 5 11.40 -15.37 6.81
C PHE A 5 10.68 -16.69 7.14
N PHE A 6 10.29 -17.48 6.13
CA PHE A 6 9.78 -18.84 6.33
C PHE A 6 10.87 -19.82 6.77
N GLY A 7 12.12 -19.64 6.33
CA GLY A 7 13.25 -20.36 6.90
C GLY A 7 13.45 -20.00 8.37
N GLU A 8 13.47 -18.70 8.69
CA GLU A 8 13.65 -18.22 10.06
C GLU A 8 12.56 -18.67 11.02
N ILE A 9 11.29 -18.60 10.64
CA ILE A 9 10.20 -19.06 11.50
C ILE A 9 10.32 -20.56 11.82
N SER A 10 10.90 -21.34 10.90
CA SER A 10 11.13 -22.78 11.10
C SER A 10 12.32 -23.07 12.03
N PHE A 11 13.27 -22.14 12.15
CA PHE A 11 14.45 -22.29 13.01
C PHE A 11 14.22 -21.71 14.41
N VAL A 12 13.54 -20.57 14.48
CA VAL A 12 13.26 -19.83 15.72
C VAL A 12 12.12 -20.49 16.52
N GLU A 13 11.31 -21.32 15.87
CA GLU A 13 10.21 -22.09 16.46
C GLU A 13 9.35 -21.26 17.44
N PRO A 14 8.73 -20.16 16.96
CA PRO A 14 7.90 -19.33 17.82
C PRO A 14 6.75 -20.16 18.41
N PRO A 15 6.35 -19.93 19.67
CA PRO A 15 5.28 -20.66 20.31
C PRO A 15 3.98 -20.51 19.51
N ALA A 16 3.60 -21.56 18.78
CA ALA A 16 2.49 -21.51 17.84
C ALA A 16 1.15 -21.13 18.51
N LYS A 17 0.98 -21.53 19.78
CA LYS A 17 -0.19 -21.17 20.58
C LYS A 17 -0.32 -19.65 20.75
N ASP A 18 0.78 -18.97 21.09
CA ASP A 18 0.77 -17.52 21.35
C ASP A 18 0.62 -16.73 20.05
N VAL A 19 1.21 -17.23 18.95
CA VAL A 19 1.03 -16.64 17.61
C VAL A 19 -0.43 -16.73 17.16
N VAL A 20 -1.07 -17.90 17.34
CA VAL A 20 -2.48 -18.09 17.00
C VAL A 20 -3.37 -17.27 17.91
N GLU A 21 -3.09 -17.22 19.22
CA GLU A 21 -3.84 -16.38 20.16
C GLU A 21 -3.76 -14.89 19.77
N GLY A 22 -2.56 -14.39 19.47
CA GLY A 22 -2.35 -12.99 19.03
C GLY A 22 -2.99 -12.67 17.67
N MET A 23 -3.19 -13.68 16.82
CA MET A 23 -3.82 -13.52 15.50
C MET A 23 -5.34 -13.37 15.57
N PHE A 24 -5.99 -14.05 16.53
CA PHE A 24 -7.46 -14.05 16.66
C PHE A 24 -7.99 -13.20 17.82
N ILE A 25 -7.18 -12.90 18.83
CA ILE A 25 -7.58 -12.12 20.00
C ILE A 25 -6.90 -10.74 19.94
N PRO A 26 -7.60 -9.68 19.52
CA PRO A 26 -7.03 -8.34 19.47
C PRO A 26 -6.79 -7.83 20.90
N LYS A 27 -5.52 -7.65 21.26
CA LYS A 27 -5.08 -7.02 22.52
C LYS A 27 -4.12 -5.88 22.18
N LEU A 28 -4.48 -4.65 22.54
CA LEU A 28 -3.61 -3.47 22.42
C LEU A 28 -3.05 -3.17 23.81
N SER A 29 -1.85 -3.67 24.09
CA SER A 29 -1.17 -3.48 25.38
C SER A 29 0.10 -2.63 25.18
N GLY A 30 0.21 -1.53 25.91
CA GLY A 30 1.38 -0.63 25.89
C GLY A 30 1.18 0.66 25.10
N GLU A 31 1.99 1.68 25.40
CA GLU A 31 1.85 3.03 24.83
C GLU A 31 2.17 3.12 23.33
N GLY A 32 2.98 2.19 22.79
CA GLY A 32 3.36 2.15 21.37
C GLY A 32 2.51 1.23 20.47
N ALA A 33 1.74 0.31 21.05
CA ALA A 33 1.04 -0.73 20.28
C ALA A 33 -0.05 -0.18 19.36
N THR A 34 -0.75 0.88 19.79
CA THR A 34 -1.83 1.48 19.00
C THR A 34 -1.29 2.25 17.78
N PRO A 35 -0.31 3.15 17.91
CA PRO A 35 0.34 3.77 16.75
C PRO A 35 0.92 2.77 15.75
N ASP A 36 1.60 1.71 16.22
CA ASP A 36 2.24 0.72 15.35
C ASP A 36 1.22 -0.13 14.60
N ALA A 37 0.15 -0.58 15.27
CA ALA A 37 -0.94 -1.34 14.63
C ALA A 37 -1.63 -0.52 13.53
N ILE A 38 -1.81 0.78 13.78
CA ILE A 38 -2.41 1.70 12.82
C ILE A 38 -1.48 1.98 11.65
N ALA A 39 -0.18 2.21 11.91
CA ALA A 39 0.84 2.38 10.88
C ALA A 39 0.95 1.13 9.98
N LEU A 40 0.88 -0.07 10.58
CA LEU A 40 0.84 -1.33 9.85
C LEU A 40 -0.41 -1.41 8.96
N LEU A 41 -1.59 -1.07 9.49
CA LEU A 41 -2.84 -1.08 8.71
C LEU A 41 -2.77 -0.12 7.50
N GLY A 42 -2.24 1.09 7.71
CA GLY A 42 -2.03 2.07 6.64
C GLY A 42 -1.03 1.61 5.58
N ALA A 43 0.05 0.95 5.99
CA ALA A 43 1.04 0.39 5.08
C ALA A 43 0.50 -0.76 4.21
N LEU A 44 -0.46 -1.54 4.73
CA LEU A 44 -1.06 -2.67 4.01
C LEU A 44 -2.06 -2.24 2.94
N ILE A 45 -2.78 -1.13 3.17
CA ILE A 45 -3.84 -0.67 2.27
C ILE A 45 -3.33 0.47 1.40
N MET A 46 -2.80 0.12 0.23
CA MET A 46 -2.21 1.06 -0.70
C MET A 46 -3.22 1.54 -1.77
N PRO A 47 -3.60 2.83 -1.83
CA PRO A 47 -4.56 3.35 -2.82
C PRO A 47 -4.15 3.12 -4.28
N HIS A 48 -2.87 3.25 -4.62
CA HIS A 48 -2.39 2.99 -5.98
C HIS A 48 -2.59 1.52 -6.41
N ASN A 49 -2.56 0.57 -5.47
CA ASN A 49 -2.85 -0.85 -5.78
C ASN A 49 -4.33 -1.05 -6.10
N LEU A 50 -5.25 -0.28 -5.50
CA LEU A 50 -6.67 -0.32 -5.86
C LEU A 50 -6.89 0.08 -7.32
N PHE A 51 -6.24 1.17 -7.76
CA PHE A 51 -6.29 1.61 -9.16
C PHE A 51 -5.59 0.64 -10.10
N LEU A 52 -4.42 0.13 -9.72
CA LEU A 52 -3.66 -0.80 -10.54
C LEU A 52 -4.40 -2.12 -10.76
N HIS A 53 -4.93 -2.74 -9.70
CA HIS A 53 -5.70 -3.98 -9.83
C HIS A 53 -6.94 -3.78 -10.70
N SER A 54 -7.65 -2.67 -10.52
CA SER A 54 -8.80 -2.32 -11.36
C SER A 54 -8.43 -2.19 -12.84
N ALA A 55 -7.23 -1.67 -13.14
CA ALA A 55 -6.76 -1.49 -14.50
C ALA A 55 -6.16 -2.77 -15.12
N LEU A 56 -5.49 -3.61 -14.34
CA LEU A 56 -4.94 -4.88 -14.80
C LEU A 56 -6.05 -5.84 -15.25
N VAL A 57 -7.21 -5.82 -14.60
CA VAL A 57 -8.39 -6.57 -15.04
C VAL A 57 -8.78 -6.21 -16.48
N LEU A 58 -8.61 -4.96 -16.89
CA LEU A 58 -8.91 -4.49 -18.25
C LEU A 58 -7.86 -4.88 -19.30
N SER A 59 -6.65 -5.25 -18.89
CA SER A 59 -5.61 -5.72 -19.83
C SER A 59 -5.83 -7.15 -20.32
N ARG A 60 -6.68 -7.93 -19.65
CA ARG A 60 -6.98 -9.31 -20.05
C ARG A 60 -8.14 -9.34 -21.06
N LYS A 61 -8.04 -10.20 -22.07
CA LYS A 61 -9.12 -10.44 -23.03
C LYS A 61 -10.22 -11.26 -22.34
N ILE A 62 -11.29 -10.60 -21.92
CA ILE A 62 -12.44 -11.24 -21.27
C ILE A 62 -13.61 -11.29 -22.25
N PRO A 63 -14.24 -12.45 -22.49
CA PRO A 63 -15.45 -12.52 -23.29
C PRO A 63 -16.57 -11.71 -22.62
N LYS A 64 -17.25 -10.85 -23.39
CA LYS A 64 -18.29 -9.93 -22.89
C LYS A 64 -19.61 -10.63 -22.50
N THR A 65 -19.61 -11.96 -22.38
CA THR A 65 -20.76 -12.75 -21.95
C THR A 65 -20.88 -12.74 -20.43
N VAL A 66 -22.09 -12.88 -19.89
CA VAL A 66 -22.32 -12.92 -18.43
C VAL A 66 -21.51 -14.04 -17.77
N ASN A 67 -21.50 -15.23 -18.38
CA ASN A 67 -20.73 -16.36 -17.87
C ASN A 67 -19.21 -16.08 -17.90
N GLY A 68 -18.72 -15.48 -18.98
CA GLY A 68 -17.31 -15.12 -19.13
C GLY A 68 -16.82 -14.10 -18.10
N VAL A 69 -17.64 -13.09 -17.80
CA VAL A 69 -17.33 -12.11 -16.76
C VAL A 69 -17.34 -12.75 -15.37
N ASN A 70 -18.31 -13.60 -15.05
CA ASN A 70 -18.38 -14.28 -13.76
C ASN A 70 -17.18 -15.22 -13.54
N GLU A 71 -16.82 -15.99 -14.57
CA GLU A 71 -15.64 -16.86 -14.54
C GLU A 71 -14.35 -16.04 -14.37
N ALA A 72 -14.18 -14.94 -15.10
CA ALA A 72 -13.05 -14.04 -14.93
C ALA A 72 -12.99 -13.46 -13.51
N CYS A 73 -14.12 -13.00 -12.95
CA CYS A 73 -14.20 -12.52 -11.57
C CYS A 73 -13.76 -13.58 -10.56
N ARG A 74 -14.17 -14.84 -10.74
CA ARG A 74 -13.74 -15.95 -9.87
C ARG A 74 -12.22 -16.18 -9.93
N PHE A 75 -11.64 -16.17 -11.13
CA PHE A 75 -10.19 -16.32 -11.29
C PHE A 75 -9.43 -15.13 -10.70
N PHE A 76 -9.89 -13.90 -10.91
CA PHE A 76 -9.26 -12.71 -10.31
C PHE A 76 -9.34 -12.70 -8.79
N LEU A 77 -10.44 -13.21 -8.22
CA LEU A 77 -10.61 -13.34 -6.77
C LEU A 77 -9.62 -14.37 -6.21
N ILE A 78 -9.47 -15.52 -6.87
CA ILE A 78 -8.50 -16.55 -6.46
C ILE A 78 -7.07 -16.02 -6.58
N GLU A 79 -6.72 -15.37 -7.69
CA GLU A 79 -5.38 -14.81 -7.93
C GLU A 79 -5.03 -13.74 -6.90
N SER A 80 -5.93 -12.78 -6.67
CA SER A 80 -5.72 -11.70 -5.69
C SER A 80 -5.74 -12.24 -4.25
N GLY A 81 -6.64 -13.18 -3.95
CA GLY A 81 -6.75 -13.83 -2.66
C GLY A 81 -5.49 -14.61 -2.30
N PHE A 82 -4.94 -15.38 -3.24
CA PHE A 82 -3.68 -16.11 -3.04
C PHE A 82 -2.52 -15.14 -2.78
N ALA A 83 -2.39 -14.07 -3.56
CA ALA A 83 -1.35 -13.06 -3.35
C ALA A 83 -1.46 -12.39 -1.96
N LEU A 84 -2.68 -12.05 -1.53
CA LEU A 84 -2.93 -11.47 -0.20
C LEU A 84 -2.65 -12.45 0.93
N ILE A 85 -2.97 -13.74 0.77
CA ILE A 85 -2.63 -14.79 1.75
C ILE A 85 -1.11 -14.91 1.90
N VAL A 86 -0.36 -14.92 0.79
CA VAL A 86 1.11 -14.97 0.84
C VAL A 86 1.66 -13.72 1.54
N ALA A 87 1.15 -12.52 1.21
CA ALA A 87 1.55 -11.29 1.87
C ALA A 87 1.25 -11.31 3.38
N PHE A 88 0.07 -11.81 3.76
CA PHE A 88 -0.32 -12.01 5.15
C PHE A 88 0.65 -12.94 5.89
N LEU A 89 0.96 -14.10 5.32
CA LEU A 89 1.91 -15.05 5.92
C LEU A 89 3.30 -14.43 6.10
N ILE A 90 3.78 -13.66 5.14
CA ILE A 90 5.07 -12.95 5.25
C ILE A 90 5.04 -11.98 6.44
N ASN A 91 3.97 -11.18 6.59
CA ASN A 91 3.84 -10.24 7.69
C ASN A 91 3.78 -10.95 9.04
N VAL A 92 3.01 -12.05 9.14
CA VAL A 92 2.97 -12.89 10.35
C VAL A 92 4.35 -13.44 10.67
N SER A 93 5.10 -13.92 9.68
CA SER A 93 6.46 -14.41 9.90
C SER A 93 7.42 -13.31 10.36
N ILE A 94 7.37 -12.11 9.78
CA ILE A 94 8.21 -10.98 10.18
C ILE A 94 7.92 -10.60 11.64
N VAL A 95 6.64 -10.42 12.01
CA VAL A 95 6.25 -10.03 13.37
C VAL A 95 6.60 -11.12 14.38
N SER A 96 6.34 -12.39 14.05
CA SER A 96 6.62 -13.52 14.92
C SER A 96 8.12 -13.71 15.17
N VAL A 97 8.94 -13.69 14.11
CA VAL A 97 10.41 -13.77 14.22
C VAL A 97 10.95 -12.58 15.00
N SER A 98 10.45 -11.37 14.75
CA SER A 98 10.85 -10.17 15.49
C SER A 98 10.56 -10.32 16.98
N ALA A 99 9.36 -10.79 17.34
CA ALA A 99 8.99 -11.02 18.73
C ALA A 99 9.90 -12.06 19.39
N THR A 100 10.04 -13.26 18.80
CA THR A 100 10.81 -14.33 19.44
C THR A 100 12.31 -14.00 19.55
N VAL A 101 12.89 -13.36 18.53
CA VAL A 101 14.30 -12.94 18.59
C VAL A 101 14.49 -11.83 19.62
N CYS A 102 13.61 -10.83 19.66
CA CYS A 102 13.78 -9.67 20.56
C CYS A 102 13.40 -9.92 22.02
N PHE A 103 12.50 -10.87 22.29
CA PHE A 103 12.12 -11.27 23.64
C PHE A 103 12.97 -12.43 24.20
N SER A 104 13.93 -12.96 23.43
CA SER A 104 14.81 -14.02 23.91
C SER A 104 15.77 -13.52 25.01
N SER A 105 15.84 -14.28 26.11
CA SER A 105 16.63 -13.94 27.30
C SER A 105 18.15 -13.96 27.07
N ASN A 106 18.61 -14.63 26.01
CA ASN A 106 20.03 -14.84 25.68
C ASN A 106 20.62 -13.79 24.71
N LEU A 107 19.94 -12.68 24.44
CA LEU A 107 20.48 -11.64 23.56
C LEU A 107 21.62 -10.83 24.22
N SER A 108 22.66 -10.57 23.44
CA SER A 108 23.69 -9.57 23.78
C SER A 108 23.08 -8.19 23.94
N GLN A 109 23.62 -7.35 24.83
CA GLN A 109 23.12 -5.99 25.08
C GLN A 109 22.97 -5.18 23.78
N ALA A 110 23.96 -5.28 22.88
CA ALA A 110 23.96 -4.60 21.59
C ALA A 110 22.86 -5.07 20.62
N ASP A 111 22.36 -6.29 20.77
CA ASP A 111 21.26 -6.82 19.96
C ASP A 111 19.89 -6.47 20.57
N ARG A 112 19.80 -6.31 21.90
CA ARG A 112 18.60 -5.78 22.58
C ARG A 112 18.35 -4.32 22.20
N ASP A 113 19.40 -3.51 22.10
CA ASP A 113 19.28 -2.11 21.70
C ASP A 113 18.74 -1.98 20.26
N LYS A 114 19.10 -2.91 19.35
CA LYS A 114 18.55 -2.96 17.98
C LYS A 114 17.08 -3.33 17.94
N CYS A 115 16.60 -4.10 18.92
CA CYS A 115 15.19 -4.47 19.03
C CYS A 115 14.30 -3.32 19.49
N GLY A 116 14.85 -2.32 20.19
CA GLY A 116 14.12 -1.12 20.57
C GLY A 116 13.82 -0.17 19.40
N ASP A 117 14.60 -0.24 18.31
CA ASP A 117 14.44 0.58 17.11
C ASP A 117 14.74 -0.24 15.84
N LEU A 118 13.84 -1.18 15.54
CA LEU A 118 13.92 -2.05 14.36
C LEU A 118 13.67 -1.25 13.08
N ASN A 119 14.76 -0.85 12.45
CA ASN A 119 14.77 -0.11 11.19
C ASN A 119 15.28 -0.97 10.04
N LEU A 120 15.11 -0.48 8.80
CA LEU A 120 15.63 -1.14 7.59
C LEU A 120 17.12 -1.49 7.67
N ASN A 121 17.92 -0.78 8.47
CA ASN A 121 19.35 -1.05 8.62
C ASN A 121 19.63 -2.19 9.61
N THR A 122 18.80 -2.37 10.64
CA THR A 122 18.99 -3.36 11.71
C THR A 122 18.19 -4.64 11.47
N ALA A 123 17.18 -4.61 10.61
CA ALA A 123 16.30 -5.74 10.32
C ALA A 123 17.01 -6.97 9.73
N SER A 124 18.20 -6.82 9.11
CA SER A 124 18.98 -7.98 8.63
C SER A 124 19.41 -8.93 9.76
N PHE A 125 19.54 -8.42 10.99
CA PHE A 125 19.87 -9.21 12.17
C PHE A 125 18.81 -10.27 12.48
N LEU A 126 17.55 -10.00 12.17
CA LEU A 126 16.45 -10.97 12.36
C LEU A 126 16.63 -12.24 11.52
N LEU A 127 17.44 -12.17 10.46
CA LEU A 127 17.74 -13.28 9.56
C LEU A 127 19.07 -13.98 9.88
N LYS A 128 19.70 -13.64 11.01
CA LYS A 128 21.04 -14.13 11.35
C LYS A 128 21.05 -15.60 11.78
N ASN A 129 19.94 -16.14 12.31
CA ASN A 129 19.92 -17.51 12.80
C ASN A 129 19.99 -18.54 11.67
N VAL A 130 19.33 -18.27 10.54
CA VAL A 130 19.32 -19.13 9.36
C VAL A 130 20.43 -18.78 8.37
N LEU A 131 20.68 -17.48 8.13
CA LEU A 131 21.65 -17.06 7.11
C LEU A 131 23.04 -16.74 7.67
N GLY A 132 23.21 -16.74 8.99
CA GLY A 132 24.50 -16.47 9.63
C GLY A 132 25.11 -15.15 9.17
N LYS A 133 26.37 -15.21 8.72
CA LYS A 133 27.14 -14.06 8.22
C LYS A 133 26.57 -13.47 6.91
N SER A 134 25.84 -14.27 6.12
CA SER A 134 25.28 -13.87 4.82
C SER A 134 23.94 -13.13 4.93
N SER A 135 23.35 -13.06 6.13
CA SER A 135 22.06 -12.41 6.41
C SER A 135 21.98 -10.99 5.86
N THR A 136 23.00 -10.16 6.11
CA THR A 136 23.05 -8.77 5.62
C THR A 136 23.04 -8.68 4.10
N THR A 137 23.86 -9.50 3.42
CA THR A 137 23.95 -9.48 1.96
C THR A 137 22.64 -9.92 1.31
N VAL A 138 22.03 -11.01 1.79
CA VAL A 138 20.77 -11.51 1.25
C VAL A 138 19.62 -10.56 1.54
N TYR A 139 19.58 -9.96 2.74
CA TYR A 139 18.58 -8.95 3.07
C TYR A 139 18.71 -7.73 2.16
N ALA A 140 19.93 -7.24 1.91
CA ALA A 140 20.18 -6.13 0.99
C ALA A 140 19.73 -6.44 -0.45
N ILE A 141 20.06 -7.62 -0.98
CA ILE A 141 19.60 -8.07 -2.31
C ILE A 141 18.08 -8.11 -2.35
N ALA A 142 17.44 -8.63 -1.30
CA ALA A 142 16.00 -8.77 -1.27
C ALA A 142 15.26 -7.43 -1.11
N LEU A 143 15.83 -6.48 -0.36
CA LEU A 143 15.35 -5.09 -0.32
C LEU A 143 15.48 -4.40 -1.69
N LEU A 144 16.61 -4.57 -2.38
CA LEU A 144 16.79 -4.04 -3.73
C LEU A 144 15.77 -4.62 -4.72
N ALA A 145 15.53 -5.93 -4.67
CA ALA A 145 14.52 -6.59 -5.50
C ALA A 145 13.10 -6.07 -5.21
N SER A 146 12.75 -5.86 -3.93
CA SER A 146 11.47 -5.26 -3.53
C SER A 146 11.30 -3.84 -4.07
N GLY A 147 12.35 -3.01 -4.00
CA GLY A 147 12.35 -1.65 -4.56
C GLY A 147 12.15 -1.61 -6.08
N GLN A 148 12.72 -2.56 -6.82
CA GLN A 148 12.47 -2.68 -8.26
C GLN A 148 11.03 -3.06 -8.57
N SER A 149 10.46 -4.02 -7.83
CA SER A 149 9.05 -4.41 -7.97
C SER A 149 8.11 -3.23 -7.72
N SER A 150 8.34 -2.47 -6.64
CA SER A 150 7.57 -1.26 -6.32
C SER A 150 7.65 -0.20 -7.42
N THR A 151 8.83 -0.01 -8.04
CA THR A 151 8.97 0.91 -9.19
C THR A 151 8.03 0.53 -10.32
N ILE A 152 8.01 -0.75 -10.72
CA ILE A 152 7.21 -1.23 -11.84
C ILE A 152 5.71 -0.96 -11.57
N THR A 153 5.24 -1.41 -10.41
CA THR A 153 3.86 -1.22 -9.93
C THR A 153 3.48 0.27 -9.90
N GLY A 154 4.36 1.13 -9.36
CA GLY A 154 4.15 2.58 -9.30
C GLY A 154 4.04 3.23 -10.69
N THR A 155 4.88 2.83 -11.66
CA THR A 155 4.80 3.38 -13.02
C THR A 155 3.55 2.95 -13.78
N TYR A 156 3.04 1.75 -13.54
CA TYR A 156 1.77 1.29 -14.11
C TYR A 156 0.60 1.99 -13.44
N ALA A 157 0.54 2.06 -12.11
CA ALA A 157 -0.51 2.77 -11.41
C ALA A 157 -0.58 4.25 -11.82
N GLY A 158 0.59 4.92 -11.85
CA GLY A 158 0.70 6.31 -12.31
C GLY A 158 0.27 6.51 -13.76
N GLN A 159 0.45 5.52 -14.64
CA GLN A 159 -0.07 5.58 -15.99
C GLN A 159 -1.60 5.69 -16.01
N PHE A 160 -2.25 4.79 -15.29
CA PHE A 160 -3.71 4.69 -15.29
C PHE A 160 -4.33 5.91 -14.62
N ILE A 161 -3.72 6.41 -13.55
CA ILE A 161 -4.17 7.63 -12.88
C ILE A 161 -4.00 8.85 -13.82
N MET A 162 -2.83 9.04 -14.44
CA MET A 162 -2.63 10.17 -15.37
C MET A 162 -3.52 10.10 -16.60
N GLN A 163 -3.66 8.93 -17.22
CA GLN A 163 -4.47 8.79 -18.44
C GLN A 163 -5.96 8.86 -18.15
N GLY A 164 -6.39 8.37 -16.98
CA GLY A 164 -7.79 8.36 -16.57
C GLY A 164 -8.28 9.69 -15.97
N PHE A 165 -7.50 10.32 -15.09
CA PHE A 165 -7.91 11.54 -14.37
C PHE A 165 -7.41 12.84 -15.00
N LEU A 166 -6.19 12.85 -15.53
CA LEU A 166 -5.56 14.06 -16.08
C LEU A 166 -5.60 14.10 -17.62
N GLU A 167 -6.01 13.00 -18.27
CA GLU A 167 -5.95 12.78 -19.73
C GLU A 167 -4.55 13.05 -20.34
N LEU A 168 -3.51 13.05 -19.51
CA LEU A 168 -2.13 13.35 -19.91
C LEU A 168 -1.44 12.12 -20.49
N LYS A 169 -1.29 12.11 -21.81
CA LYS A 169 -0.55 11.07 -22.53
C LYS A 169 0.95 11.41 -22.59
N MET A 170 1.72 10.95 -21.60
CA MET A 170 3.18 11.04 -21.62
C MET A 170 3.83 9.76 -22.18
N ARG A 171 4.98 9.89 -22.83
CA ARG A 171 5.83 8.75 -23.24
C ARG A 171 6.28 7.98 -21.99
N LYS A 172 6.27 6.64 -22.05
CA LYS A 172 6.58 5.74 -20.91
C LYS A 172 7.92 6.07 -20.24
N TRP A 173 8.97 6.31 -21.03
CA TRP A 173 10.30 6.63 -20.51
C TRP A 173 10.36 7.98 -19.80
N LEU A 174 9.74 9.02 -20.37
CA LEU A 174 9.71 10.35 -19.76
C LEU A 174 8.91 10.33 -18.46
N ARG A 175 7.78 9.62 -18.42
CA ARG A 175 7.00 9.43 -17.18
C ARG A 175 7.86 8.75 -16.11
N ASN A 176 8.51 7.63 -16.45
CA ASN A 176 9.36 6.89 -15.51
C ASN A 176 10.50 7.75 -14.98
N LEU A 177 11.18 8.51 -15.85
CA LEU A 177 12.25 9.42 -15.45
C LEU A 177 11.72 10.49 -14.50
N MET A 178 10.62 11.17 -14.85
CA MET A 178 10.04 12.23 -14.03
C MET A 178 9.60 11.72 -12.65
N THR A 179 8.81 10.64 -12.60
CA THR A 179 8.32 10.10 -11.32
C THR A 179 9.46 9.57 -10.46
N ARG A 180 10.50 8.99 -11.07
CA ARG A 180 11.69 8.55 -10.33
C ARG A 180 12.53 9.71 -9.83
N SER A 181 12.75 10.75 -10.63
CA SER A 181 13.48 11.94 -10.17
C SER A 181 12.77 12.61 -9.01
N ILE A 182 11.44 12.77 -9.08
CA ILE A 182 10.64 13.36 -8.00
C ILE A 182 10.68 12.51 -6.72
N ALA A 183 10.75 11.18 -6.84
CA ALA A 183 10.83 10.29 -5.67
C ALA A 183 12.25 10.18 -5.10
N ILE A 184 13.25 9.98 -5.95
CA ILE A 184 14.64 9.68 -5.57
C ILE A 184 15.35 10.94 -5.10
N THR A 185 15.18 12.09 -5.78
CA THR A 185 15.93 13.31 -5.44
C THR A 185 15.68 13.78 -4.00
N PRO A 186 14.43 13.94 -3.53
CA PRO A 186 14.17 14.34 -2.14
C PRO A 186 14.65 13.27 -1.15
N SER A 187 14.45 12.00 -1.47
CA SER A 187 14.88 10.89 -0.62
C SER A 187 16.40 10.84 -0.45
N LEU A 188 17.13 11.05 -1.54
CA LEU A 188 18.59 11.08 -1.54
C LEU A 188 19.11 12.29 -0.76
N ILE A 189 18.53 13.48 -0.94
CA ILE A 189 18.91 14.68 -0.18
C ILE A 189 18.72 14.45 1.32
N VAL A 190 17.55 13.95 1.73
CA VAL A 190 17.25 13.67 3.14
C VAL A 190 18.17 12.58 3.70
N SER A 191 18.49 11.55 2.92
CA SER A 191 19.39 10.49 3.34
C SER A 191 20.85 10.95 3.45
N ILE A 192 21.31 11.87 2.60
CA ILE A 192 22.67 12.43 2.68
C ILE A 192 22.81 13.32 3.91
N ILE A 193 21.81 14.16 4.21
CA ILE A 193 21.86 15.10 5.33
C ILE A 193 21.58 14.41 6.67
N GLY A 194 20.54 13.56 6.72
CA GLY A 194 20.02 12.97 7.95
C GLY A 194 20.44 11.52 8.20
N GLY A 195 21.22 10.92 7.30
CA GLY A 195 21.65 9.52 7.40
C GLY A 195 20.49 8.53 7.48
N SER A 196 20.71 7.41 8.16
CA SER A 196 19.73 6.34 8.38
C SER A 196 18.48 6.82 9.12
N ALA A 197 18.63 7.69 10.13
CA ALA A 197 17.52 8.24 10.89
C ALA A 197 16.64 9.17 10.04
N GLY A 198 17.25 9.95 9.14
CA GLY A 198 16.52 10.76 8.17
C GLY A 198 15.70 9.92 7.20
N ALA A 199 16.27 8.83 6.69
CA ALA A 199 15.56 7.89 5.80
C ALA A 199 14.37 7.21 6.51
N GLY A 200 14.54 6.80 7.77
CA GLY A 200 13.45 6.24 8.58
C GLY A 200 12.29 7.23 8.77
N LYS A 201 12.61 8.49 9.10
CA LYS A 201 11.60 9.56 9.20
C LYS A 201 10.88 9.80 7.88
N LEU A 202 11.58 9.74 6.76
CA LEU A 202 10.97 9.91 5.45
C LEU A 202 9.97 8.80 5.10
N ILE A 203 10.24 7.56 5.52
CA ILE A 203 9.30 6.44 5.36
C ILE A 203 8.02 6.70 6.16
N ILE A 204 8.14 7.18 7.40
CA ILE A 204 6.98 7.54 8.23
C ILE A 204 6.15 8.65 7.56
N ILE A 205 6.82 9.68 7.03
CA ILE A 205 6.15 10.78 6.30
C ILE A 205 5.44 10.24 5.04
N ALA A 206 6.08 9.34 4.28
CA ALA A 206 5.47 8.73 3.10
C ALA A 206 4.19 7.94 3.47
N SER A 207 4.20 7.21 4.60
CA SER A 207 3.01 6.54 5.12
C SER A 207 1.90 7.52 5.52
N MET A 208 2.25 8.67 6.12
CA MET A 208 1.25 9.71 6.42
C MET A 208 0.59 10.28 5.16
N ILE A 209 1.37 10.51 4.10
CA ILE A 209 0.84 10.96 2.79
C ILE A 209 -0.11 9.90 2.21
N LEU A 210 0.25 8.62 2.30
CA LEU A 210 -0.58 7.52 1.83
C LEU A 210 -1.92 7.46 2.58
N SER A 211 -1.90 7.64 3.91
CA SER A 211 -3.10 7.72 4.74
C SER A 211 -4.02 8.87 4.36
N PHE A 212 -3.47 10.00 3.92
CA PHE A 212 -4.25 11.13 3.40
C PHE A 212 -4.91 10.83 2.05
N GLU A 213 -4.23 10.11 1.16
CA GLU A 213 -4.75 9.75 -0.17
C GLU A 213 -5.87 8.68 -0.10
N LEU A 214 -5.78 7.77 0.86
CA LEU A 214 -6.60 6.56 0.93
C LEU A 214 -8.12 6.82 0.88
N PRO A 215 -8.71 7.75 1.66
CA PRO A 215 -10.16 7.99 1.61
C PRO A 215 -10.65 8.50 0.24
N PHE A 216 -9.82 9.29 -0.46
CA PHE A 216 -10.16 9.81 -1.78
C PHE A 216 -10.20 8.73 -2.85
N ALA A 217 -9.42 7.66 -2.71
CA ALA A 217 -9.48 6.50 -3.60
C ALA A 217 -10.60 5.53 -3.20
N MET A 218 -10.75 5.27 -1.91
CA MET A 218 -11.63 4.21 -1.40
C MET A 218 -13.13 4.60 -1.43
N ILE A 219 -13.49 5.84 -1.10
CA ILE A 219 -14.89 6.28 -1.12
C ILE A 219 -15.52 6.15 -2.51
N PRO A 220 -14.90 6.68 -3.60
CA PRO A 220 -15.42 6.46 -4.93
C PRO A 220 -15.54 4.97 -5.26
N LEU A 221 -14.50 4.17 -4.98
CA LEU A 221 -14.52 2.74 -5.27
C LEU A 221 -15.70 2.02 -4.60
N LEU A 222 -15.96 2.29 -3.32
CA LEU A 222 -17.09 1.71 -2.59
C LEU A 222 -18.44 2.12 -3.18
N LYS A 223 -18.58 3.39 -3.59
CA LYS A 223 -19.82 3.89 -4.22
C LYS A 223 -20.04 3.31 -5.61
N PHE A 224 -18.99 3.24 -6.43
CA PHE A 224 -19.03 2.58 -7.74
C PHE A 224 -19.37 1.08 -7.61
N SER A 225 -18.74 0.38 -6.65
CA SER A 225 -18.97 -1.05 -6.38
C SER A 225 -20.35 -1.35 -5.77
N SER A 226 -20.97 -0.38 -5.10
CA SER A 226 -22.31 -0.51 -4.51
C SER A 226 -23.44 -0.10 -5.47
N SER A 227 -23.11 0.56 -6.59
CA SER A 227 -24.10 1.12 -7.50
C SER A 227 -24.72 0.04 -8.41
N SER A 228 -25.95 -0.34 -8.09
CA SER A 228 -26.74 -1.31 -8.88
C SER A 228 -26.95 -0.85 -10.34
N THR A 229 -26.95 0.47 -10.57
CA THR A 229 -27.13 1.07 -11.90
C THR A 229 -25.91 0.86 -12.81
N LYS A 230 -24.70 0.74 -12.23
CA LYS A 230 -23.44 0.57 -12.98
C LYS A 230 -23.04 -0.90 -13.18
N LEU A 231 -23.37 -1.79 -12.24
CA LEU A 231 -23.00 -3.21 -12.27
C LEU A 231 -24.00 -4.15 -13.00
N ARG A 232 -25.23 -3.66 -13.30
CA ARG A 232 -26.34 -4.40 -13.94
C ARG A 232 -26.41 -5.89 -13.53
N PRO A 233 -26.14 -6.93 -14.35
CA PRO A 233 -26.39 -8.32 -13.94
C PRO A 233 -25.43 -8.85 -12.87
N HIS A 234 -24.32 -8.15 -12.56
CA HIS A 234 -23.30 -8.56 -11.58
C HIS A 234 -23.43 -7.77 -10.27
N LYS A 235 -24.65 -7.52 -9.82
CA LYS A 235 -24.90 -6.76 -8.60
C LYS A 235 -24.33 -7.50 -7.38
N ASN A 236 -23.51 -6.79 -6.59
CA ASN A 236 -23.05 -7.30 -5.30
C ASN A 236 -24.24 -7.58 -4.37
N SER A 237 -24.15 -8.68 -3.61
CA SER A 237 -25.11 -8.98 -2.55
C SER A 237 -25.17 -7.83 -1.55
N LEU A 238 -26.35 -7.55 -1.02
CA LEU A 238 -26.55 -6.52 0.01
C LEU A 238 -25.60 -6.71 1.19
N PHE A 239 -25.33 -7.97 1.55
CA PHE A 239 -24.38 -8.34 2.61
C PHE A 239 -22.95 -7.86 2.32
N ILE A 240 -22.46 -8.06 1.08
CA ILE A 240 -21.12 -7.63 0.66
C ILE A 240 -21.03 -6.10 0.66
N ILE A 241 -22.09 -5.41 0.22
CA ILE A 241 -22.17 -3.95 0.23
C ILE A 241 -22.05 -3.43 1.67
N VAL A 242 -22.88 -3.94 2.58
CA VAL A 242 -22.87 -3.51 3.99
C VAL A 242 -21.51 -3.76 4.64
N ILE A 243 -20.93 -4.95 4.48
CA ILE A 243 -19.60 -5.26 5.00
C ILE A 243 -18.53 -4.33 4.42
N SER A 244 -18.54 -4.11 3.11
CA SER A 244 -17.55 -3.25 2.44
C SER A 244 -17.61 -1.81 2.93
N TRP A 245 -18.82 -1.29 3.20
CA TRP A 245 -19.00 0.02 3.79
C TRP A 245 -18.55 0.09 5.25
N ILE A 246 -18.86 -0.92 6.08
CA ILE A 246 -18.40 -0.98 7.47
C ILE A 246 -16.86 -0.99 7.53
N LEU A 247 -16.23 -1.88 6.77
CA LEU A 247 -14.76 -1.95 6.69
C LEU A 247 -14.16 -0.65 6.14
N GLY A 248 -14.76 -0.11 5.08
CA GLY A 248 -14.34 1.16 4.49
C GLY A 248 -14.38 2.32 5.48
N PHE A 249 -15.48 2.49 6.21
CA PHE A 249 -15.59 3.52 7.24
C PHE A 249 -14.62 3.29 8.39
N GLY A 250 -14.41 2.04 8.81
CA GLY A 250 -13.41 1.68 9.82
C GLY A 250 -12.00 2.11 9.40
N ILE A 251 -11.60 1.77 8.18
CA ILE A 251 -10.28 2.14 7.64
C ILE A 251 -10.14 3.67 7.52
N ILE A 252 -11.16 4.37 7.02
CA ILE A 252 -11.13 5.85 6.94
C ILE A 252 -10.99 6.47 8.32
N GLY A 253 -11.78 6.00 9.29
CA GLY A 253 -11.72 6.49 10.67
C GLY A 253 -10.35 6.29 11.30
N ILE A 254 -9.77 5.10 11.15
CA ILE A 254 -8.43 4.78 11.64
C ILE A 254 -7.36 5.66 10.97
N ASN A 255 -7.45 5.88 9.65
CA ASN A 255 -6.49 6.74 8.93
C ASN A 255 -6.61 8.22 9.34
N ILE A 256 -7.83 8.73 9.53
CA ILE A 256 -8.04 10.10 10.03
C ILE A 256 -7.48 10.24 11.45
N TYR A 257 -7.69 9.24 12.31
CA TYR A 257 -7.12 9.21 13.65
C TYR A 257 -5.58 9.17 13.61
N TYR A 258 -4.99 8.30 12.78
CA TYR A 258 -3.54 8.22 12.58
C TYR A 258 -2.94 9.56 12.15
N LEU A 259 -3.54 10.18 11.13
CA LEU A 259 -3.07 11.45 10.59
C LEU A 259 -3.15 12.57 11.64
N SER A 260 -4.27 12.61 12.38
CA SER A 260 -4.49 13.62 13.42
C SER A 260 -3.53 13.44 14.60
N THR A 261 -3.39 12.21 15.12
CA THR A 261 -2.50 11.91 16.25
C THR A 261 -1.03 12.00 15.88
N GLY A 262 -0.63 11.53 14.70
CA GLY A 262 0.73 11.67 14.17
C GLY A 262 1.12 13.12 13.99
N PHE A 263 0.23 13.96 13.45
CA PHE A 263 0.47 15.40 13.32
C PHE A 263 0.57 16.10 14.67
N VAL A 264 -0.38 15.84 15.58
CA VAL A 264 -0.37 16.43 16.93
C VAL A 264 0.88 16.00 17.71
N GLY A 265 1.25 14.72 17.62
CA GLY A 265 2.46 14.17 18.23
C GLY A 265 3.72 14.84 17.71
N TRP A 266 3.83 15.04 16.40
CA TRP A 266 4.93 15.79 15.78
C TRP A 266 4.95 17.25 16.25
N LEU A 267 3.81 17.92 16.33
CA LEU A 267 3.72 19.32 16.76
C LEU A 267 4.17 19.51 18.22
N ILE A 268 3.83 18.57 19.11
CA ILE A 268 4.19 18.61 20.53
C ILE A 268 5.70 18.39 20.73
N HIS A 269 6.27 17.36 20.09
CA HIS A 269 7.66 16.93 20.30
C HIS A 269 8.68 17.66 19.42
N SER A 270 8.23 18.43 18.43
CA SER A 270 9.13 19.19 17.57
C SER A 270 9.87 20.26 18.36
N SER A 271 11.15 20.46 18.05
CA SER A 271 12.04 21.45 18.65
C SER A 271 11.75 22.89 18.23
N VAL A 272 10.68 23.11 17.46
CA VAL A 272 10.26 24.44 17.03
C VAL A 272 9.90 25.34 18.23
N PRO A 273 10.21 26.65 18.17
CA PRO A 273 9.86 27.60 19.22
C PRO A 273 8.35 27.64 19.44
N LYS A 274 7.90 28.01 20.66
CA LYS A 274 6.48 28.04 21.04
C LYS A 274 5.62 28.82 20.04
N VAL A 275 6.13 29.95 19.53
CA VAL A 275 5.47 30.77 18.49
C VAL A 275 5.31 30.00 17.19
N GLY A 276 6.33 29.24 16.78
CA GLY A 276 6.27 28.36 15.60
C GLY A 276 5.24 27.25 15.76
N LYS A 277 5.12 26.62 16.94
CA LYS A 277 4.09 25.61 17.21
C LYS A 277 2.68 26.17 17.03
N VAL A 278 2.43 27.37 17.58
CA VAL A 278 1.12 28.03 17.49
C VAL A 278 0.81 28.39 16.03
N LEU A 279 1.77 28.94 15.29
CA LEU A 279 1.57 29.34 13.90
C LEU A 279 1.34 28.13 12.97
N ILE A 280 2.11 27.05 13.14
CA ILE A 280 1.92 25.79 12.40
C ILE A 280 0.57 25.16 12.76
N GLY A 281 0.21 25.12 14.04
CA GLY A 281 -1.10 24.63 14.48
C GLY A 281 -2.24 25.43 13.84
N LEU A 282 -2.18 26.77 13.90
CA LEU A 282 -3.19 27.66 13.32
C LEU A 282 -3.38 27.43 11.81
N LEU A 283 -2.33 27.03 11.09
CA LEU A 283 -2.41 26.74 9.66
C LEU A 283 -2.92 25.32 9.37
N VAL A 284 -2.43 24.32 10.10
CA VAL A 284 -2.71 22.90 9.78
C VAL A 284 -4.06 22.44 10.33
N PHE A 285 -4.53 22.93 11.48
CA PHE A 285 -5.83 22.56 12.01
C PHE A 285 -6.99 22.89 11.04
N PRO A 286 -7.06 24.09 10.44
CA PRO A 286 -8.04 24.38 9.39
C PRO A 286 -7.92 23.46 8.18
N VAL A 287 -6.71 23.13 7.73
CA VAL A 287 -6.49 22.20 6.60
C VAL A 287 -7.03 20.81 6.95
N MET A 288 -6.81 20.33 8.17
CA MET A 288 -7.34 19.05 8.65
C MET A 288 -8.87 19.06 8.74
N VAL A 289 -9.48 20.16 9.18
CA VAL A 289 -10.94 20.33 9.17
C VAL A 289 -11.48 20.31 7.74
N ILE A 290 -10.86 21.04 6.82
CA ILE A 290 -11.22 21.03 5.39
C ILE A 290 -11.10 19.62 4.81
N TYR A 291 -10.04 18.89 5.15
CA TYR A 291 -9.86 17.50 4.73
C TYR A 291 -10.99 16.59 5.23
N ILE A 292 -11.32 16.64 6.53
CA ILE A 292 -12.42 15.85 7.09
C ILE A 292 -13.75 16.22 6.43
N LEU A 293 -14.02 17.52 6.25
CA LEU A 293 -15.21 18.00 5.55
C LEU A 293 -15.25 17.53 4.10
N ALA A 294 -14.12 17.49 3.39
CA ALA A 294 -14.04 16.98 2.03
C ALA A 294 -14.33 15.47 1.97
N VAL A 295 -13.81 14.68 2.92
CA VAL A 295 -14.09 13.23 3.05
C VAL A 295 -15.58 12.99 3.34
N VAL A 296 -16.17 13.74 4.26
CA VAL A 296 -17.61 13.70 4.58
C VAL A 296 -18.44 14.09 3.36
N TYR A 297 -18.08 15.20 2.69
CA TYR A 297 -18.73 15.65 1.47
C TYR A 297 -18.69 14.58 0.38
N LEU A 298 -17.54 13.96 0.13
CA LEU A 298 -17.40 12.88 -0.87
C LEU A 298 -18.24 11.65 -0.53
N THR A 299 -18.36 11.33 0.75
CA THR A 299 -19.20 10.23 1.25
C THR A 299 -20.67 10.50 0.89
N PHE A 300 -21.21 11.67 1.22
CA PHE A 300 -22.62 12.01 1.01
C PHE A 300 -22.95 12.51 -0.40
N ARG A 301 -21.97 12.92 -1.20
CA ARG A 301 -22.18 13.44 -2.56
C ARG A 301 -22.96 12.42 -3.40
N LYS A 302 -24.17 12.76 -3.84
CA LYS A 302 -24.94 11.86 -4.71
C LYS A 302 -24.20 11.63 -6.04
N GLU A 303 -24.03 10.37 -6.45
CA GLU A 303 -23.46 10.07 -7.75
C GLU A 303 -24.43 10.55 -8.84
N ARG A 304 -24.00 11.50 -9.69
CA ARG A 304 -24.72 11.75 -10.94
C ARG A 304 -24.34 10.64 -11.91
N VAL A 305 -25.28 9.74 -12.17
CA VAL A 305 -25.16 8.77 -13.25
C VAL A 305 -25.27 9.56 -14.56
N VAL A 306 -24.13 9.87 -15.18
CA VAL A 306 -24.14 10.27 -16.59
C VAL A 306 -24.52 9.02 -17.36
N ASN A 307 -25.72 9.00 -17.94
CA ASN A 307 -26.17 7.93 -18.81
C ASN A 307 -25.25 7.88 -20.05
N CYS A 308 -24.16 7.11 -19.98
CA CYS A 308 -23.35 6.71 -21.14
C CYS A 308 -24.08 5.71 -22.05
N ALA A 309 -25.39 5.90 -22.23
CA ALA A 309 -26.22 5.14 -23.17
C ALA A 309 -26.47 5.92 -24.48
N LYS A 310 -25.88 7.12 -24.65
CA LYS A 310 -26.12 7.97 -25.84
C LYS A 310 -24.89 8.31 -26.69
N SER A 311 -23.72 7.73 -26.42
CA SER A 311 -22.52 7.92 -27.25
C SER A 311 -21.86 6.59 -27.62
N SER A 312 -22.63 5.68 -28.22
CA SER A 312 -22.08 4.53 -28.95
C SER A 312 -22.53 4.62 -30.41
N ASN A 313 -22.12 5.72 -31.07
CA ASN A 313 -22.06 5.82 -32.53
C ASN A 313 -20.73 6.45 -32.99
N THR A 314 -19.71 6.41 -32.13
CA THR A 314 -18.34 6.73 -32.54
C THR A 314 -17.50 5.48 -32.31
N THR A 315 -17.37 4.71 -33.38
CA THR A 315 -16.34 3.70 -33.59
C THR A 315 -14.99 4.32 -33.21
N VAL A 316 -14.52 4.02 -31.99
CA VAL A 316 -13.12 4.24 -31.63
C VAL A 316 -12.36 3.08 -32.27
N ASN A 317 -11.85 3.31 -33.47
CA ASN A 317 -10.85 2.45 -34.11
C ASN A 317 -9.63 2.38 -33.18
N ILE A 318 -9.54 1.30 -32.41
CA ILE A 318 -8.29 0.79 -31.85
C ILE A 318 -7.86 -0.35 -32.77
N GLU A 319 -7.52 0.00 -34.01
CA GLU A 319 -6.75 -0.84 -34.92
C GLU A 319 -5.59 0.02 -35.42
N GLY A 320 -4.37 -0.41 -35.10
CA GLY A 320 -3.14 0.27 -35.51
C GLY A 320 -2.08 0.31 -34.42
N GLY A 321 -1.49 -0.85 -34.11
CA GLY A 321 -0.24 -0.88 -33.36
C GLY A 321 -0.08 -2.16 -32.54
N ILE A 322 0.80 -3.03 -33.02
CA ILE A 322 1.35 -4.24 -32.37
C ILE A 322 0.59 -5.52 -32.76
N ALA A 323 0.83 -5.97 -33.99
CA ALA A 323 1.03 -7.38 -34.30
C ALA A 323 1.87 -7.51 -35.60
N ASN A 324 3.00 -8.18 -35.48
CA ASN A 324 3.79 -8.87 -36.51
C ASN A 324 4.46 -8.06 -37.62
N GLN A 325 5.78 -7.85 -37.47
CA GLN A 325 6.72 -8.24 -38.51
C GLN A 325 8.13 -8.47 -37.94
N ASP A 326 8.76 -9.53 -38.45
CA ASP A 326 10.20 -9.82 -38.49
C ASP A 326 10.79 -10.76 -37.45
N MET A 327 10.56 -12.06 -37.69
CA MET A 327 11.60 -13.07 -37.60
C MET A 327 11.33 -14.19 -38.64
N THR A 328 12.40 -14.65 -39.32
CA THR A 328 12.55 -15.64 -40.42
C THR A 328 12.18 -15.12 -41.82
N GLU A 329 13.07 -15.04 -42.83
CA GLU A 329 14.03 -16.04 -43.35
C GLU A 329 15.32 -15.46 -43.98
N LEU A 330 16.34 -16.33 -44.05
CA LEU A 330 17.60 -16.24 -44.78
C LEU A 330 17.40 -16.32 -46.31
N ASP A 331 18.16 -15.56 -47.10
CA ASP A 331 18.98 -16.02 -48.25
C ASP A 331 19.50 -14.84 -49.10
N HIS A 332 20.78 -14.97 -49.50
CA HIS A 332 21.65 -14.11 -50.33
C HIS A 332 22.46 -12.98 -49.67
#